data_AF-A0A9D0DGV6-F1
#
_entry.id   AF-A0A9D0DGV6-F1
#
_cell.length_a   1.000
_cell.length_b   1.000
_cell.length_c   1.000
_cell.angle_alpha   90.00
_cell.angle_beta   90.00
_cell.angle_gamma   90.00
#
_symmetry.space_group_name_H-M   'P 1'
#
loop_
_entity.id
_entity.type
_entity.pdbx_description
1 polymer ?
#
loop_
_entity_poly.entity_id
_entity_poly.type
_entity_poly.pdbx_seq_one_letter_code
_entity_poly.pdbx_strand_id
1 'polypeptide(L)'
;MDNQEVRVRKIRNFVKKMPSLSTTVSKVLEICSRPDTSPNDLNKVISLDPVLTGQVLKLINSAYYSLMNKVASLTRAIIMLGLNTVKNLALSTAIIRSVGQTKKSKVLPIRKFWAHSIGVGVTAKIFAAELNVPMGEREEYFVAGLLHDLGKIPFGDEYAEVLTETGKKQQALVITEQQLLRIDHQEVGRMIAEKWKLNTAITQAICYHHAPELADPEHRQLVAAIALADCYVCLFDIGYAGNYYPDEEQFARALEMTGLSWNTISGLSEAVEEEIFKAEVFLQV
;
A
#
# COMPACT_ATOMS: atom_id res chain seq x y z
N MET A 1 -30.08 -19.40 -0.25
CA MET A 1 -28.65 -19.07 -0.37
C MET A 1 -28.16 -18.75 1.02
N ASP A 2 -27.01 -19.31 1.40
CA ASP A 2 -26.34 -18.99 2.65
C ASP A 2 -26.06 -17.46 2.69
N ASN A 3 -26.32 -16.81 3.83
CA ASN A 3 -26.11 -15.37 3.99
C ASN A 3 -24.63 -15.00 3.71
N GLN A 4 -23.72 -15.93 3.96
CA GLN A 4 -22.29 -15.77 3.68
C GLN A 4 -21.96 -15.79 2.17
N GLU A 5 -22.58 -16.68 1.37
CA GLU A 5 -22.41 -16.69 -0.09
C GLU A 5 -22.88 -15.39 -0.74
N VAL A 6 -23.95 -14.79 -0.21
CA VAL A 6 -24.47 -13.50 -0.67
C VAL A 6 -23.45 -12.39 -0.43
N ARG A 7 -22.79 -12.37 0.75
CA ARG A 7 -21.74 -11.39 1.09
C ARG A 7 -20.53 -11.50 0.16
N VAL A 8 -19.98 -12.71 -0.03
CA VAL A 8 -18.86 -12.94 -0.95
C VAL A 8 -19.22 -12.50 -2.38
N ARG A 9 -20.43 -12.81 -2.85
CA ARG A 9 -20.90 -12.38 -4.18
C ARG A 9 -21.01 -10.87 -4.30
N LYS A 10 -21.47 -10.16 -3.26
CA LYS A 10 -21.50 -8.69 -3.24
C LYS A 10 -20.10 -8.09 -3.35
N ILE A 11 -19.14 -8.60 -2.58
CA ILE A 11 -17.74 -8.13 -2.60
C ILE A 11 -17.13 -8.33 -3.99
N ARG A 12 -17.25 -9.54 -4.55
CA ARG A 12 -16.80 -9.83 -5.93
C ARG A 12 -17.44 -8.90 -6.96
N ASN A 13 -18.73 -8.61 -6.81
CA ASN A 13 -19.43 -7.66 -7.68
C ASN A 13 -18.96 -6.21 -7.48
N PHE A 14 -18.63 -5.81 -6.26
CA PHE A 14 -18.05 -4.50 -5.97
C PHE A 14 -16.70 -4.35 -6.67
N VAL A 15 -15.79 -5.31 -6.48
CA VAL A 15 -14.48 -5.32 -7.16
C VAL A 15 -14.64 -5.26 -8.68
N LYS A 16 -15.59 -6.04 -9.25
CA LYS A 16 -15.92 -5.97 -10.69
C LYS A 16 -16.42 -4.59 -11.13
N LYS A 17 -17.16 -3.86 -10.30
CA LYS A 17 -17.68 -2.52 -10.59
C LYS A 17 -16.72 -1.38 -10.26
N MET A 18 -15.63 -1.64 -9.52
CA MET A 18 -14.62 -0.61 -9.26
C MET A 18 -14.14 0.01 -10.59
N PRO A 19 -13.85 1.31 -10.63
CA PRO A 19 -13.33 1.93 -11.83
C PRO A 19 -12.05 1.21 -12.25
N SER A 20 -11.92 0.95 -13.54
CA SER A 20 -10.62 0.60 -14.09
C SER A 20 -9.67 1.77 -13.86
N LEU A 21 -8.38 1.48 -13.71
CA LEU A 21 -7.36 2.53 -13.75
C LEU A 21 -7.50 3.31 -15.05
N SER A 22 -7.19 4.62 -15.02
CA SER A 22 -7.29 5.44 -16.23
C SER A 22 -6.47 4.83 -17.37
N THR A 23 -6.83 5.14 -18.61
CA THR A 23 -6.06 4.70 -19.78
C THR A 23 -4.59 5.09 -19.65
N THR A 24 -4.31 6.27 -19.09
CA THR A 24 -2.96 6.73 -18.77
C THR A 24 -2.25 5.79 -17.80
N VAL A 25 -2.86 5.45 -16.67
CA VAL A 25 -2.23 4.60 -15.64
C VAL A 25 -2.03 3.18 -16.15
N SER A 26 -3.00 2.65 -16.89
CA SER A 26 -2.86 1.34 -17.54
C SER A 26 -1.68 1.32 -18.50
N LYS A 27 -1.46 2.43 -19.23
CA LYS A 27 -0.35 2.55 -20.17
C LYS A 27 1.00 2.85 -19.49
N VAL A 28 0.99 3.48 -18.32
CA VAL A 28 2.15 3.57 -17.42
C VAL A 28 2.57 2.18 -16.95
N LEU A 29 1.61 1.36 -16.50
CA LEU A 29 1.87 -0.03 -16.10
C LEU A 29 2.42 -0.87 -17.25
N GLU A 30 1.83 -0.72 -18.45
CA GLU A 30 2.26 -1.42 -19.66
C GLU A 30 3.67 -1.00 -20.11
N ILE A 31 3.97 0.29 -20.13
CA ILE A 31 5.28 0.77 -20.56
C ILE A 31 6.33 0.29 -19.57
N CYS A 32 6.13 0.52 -18.27
CA CYS A 32 7.14 0.19 -17.28
C CYS A 32 7.31 -1.32 -17.00
N SER A 33 6.45 -2.20 -17.52
CA SER A 33 6.70 -3.66 -17.49
C SER A 33 7.72 -4.08 -18.55
N ARG A 34 8.12 -3.18 -19.45
CA ARG A 34 9.12 -3.44 -20.48
C ARG A 34 10.53 -3.13 -19.97
N PRO A 35 11.50 -4.05 -20.12
CA PRO A 35 12.87 -3.85 -19.64
C PRO A 35 13.64 -2.76 -20.40
N ASP A 36 13.17 -2.34 -21.58
CA ASP A 36 13.79 -1.33 -22.45
C ASP A 36 13.20 0.08 -22.28
N THR A 37 12.43 0.33 -21.22
CA THR A 37 11.71 1.59 -21.05
C THR A 37 12.63 2.77 -20.81
N SER A 38 12.52 3.81 -21.65
CA SER A 38 13.21 5.07 -21.42
C SER A 38 12.40 6.04 -20.56
N PRO A 39 13.04 6.99 -19.85
CA PRO A 39 12.35 8.11 -19.20
C PRO A 39 11.42 8.89 -20.14
N ASN A 40 11.76 8.97 -21.42
CA ASN A 40 10.95 9.67 -22.41
C ASN A 40 9.65 8.93 -22.74
N ASP A 41 9.64 7.60 -22.71
CA ASP A 41 8.44 6.81 -22.96
C ASP A 41 7.43 6.98 -21.83
N LEU A 42 7.91 6.97 -20.58
CA LEU A 42 7.07 7.25 -19.42
C LEU A 42 6.56 8.70 -19.42
N ASN A 43 7.42 9.67 -19.75
CA ASN A 43 7.03 11.07 -19.88
C ASN A 43 5.90 11.26 -20.91
N LYS A 44 6.04 10.67 -22.11
CA LYS A 44 5.03 10.75 -23.18
C LYS A 44 3.64 10.28 -22.77
N VAL A 45 3.56 9.35 -21.82
CA VAL A 45 2.26 8.83 -21.35
C VAL A 45 1.71 9.65 -20.21
N ILE A 46 2.50 9.87 -19.14
CA ILE A 46 2.01 10.63 -17.99
C ILE A 46 1.66 12.07 -18.40
N SER A 47 2.42 12.70 -19.30
CA SER A 47 2.17 14.08 -19.75
C SER A 47 0.83 14.27 -20.47
N LEU A 48 0.21 13.19 -20.96
CA LEU A 48 -1.13 13.24 -21.58
C LEU A 48 -2.25 13.36 -20.53
N ASP A 49 -1.94 13.14 -19.25
CA ASP A 49 -2.85 13.36 -18.13
C ASP A 49 -2.30 14.49 -17.26
N PRO A 50 -2.78 15.74 -17.46
CA PRO A 50 -2.34 16.89 -16.68
C PRO A 50 -2.58 16.73 -15.18
N VAL A 51 -3.61 15.95 -14.78
CA VAL A 51 -3.90 15.70 -13.37
C VAL A 51 -2.84 14.79 -12.77
N LEU A 52 -2.53 13.67 -13.44
CA LEU A 52 -1.49 12.75 -12.99
C LEU A 52 -0.10 13.41 -13.00
N THR A 53 0.21 14.18 -14.05
CA THR A 53 1.45 14.96 -14.13
C THR A 53 1.57 15.94 -12.97
N GLY A 54 0.50 16.70 -12.69
CA GLY A 54 0.45 17.61 -11.56
C GLY A 54 0.63 16.90 -10.22
N GLN A 55 0.05 15.71 -10.05
CA GLN A 55 0.20 14.90 -8.83
C GLN A 55 1.64 14.40 -8.65
N VAL A 56 2.27 13.85 -9.69
CA VAL A 56 3.67 13.41 -9.65
C VAL A 56 4.59 14.61 -9.35
N LEU A 57 4.39 15.74 -10.03
CA LEU A 57 5.17 16.95 -9.79
C LEU A 57 4.94 17.54 -8.38
N LYS A 58 3.71 17.48 -7.86
CA LYS A 58 3.43 17.91 -6.49
C LYS A 58 4.14 17.00 -5.48
N LEU A 59 4.20 15.70 -5.75
CA LEU A 59 4.83 14.71 -4.87
C LEU A 59 6.34 14.88 -4.80
N ILE A 60 7.02 14.93 -5.94
CA ILE A 60 8.48 15.14 -5.96
C ILE A 60 8.90 16.47 -5.30
N ASN A 61 8.02 17.47 -5.35
CA ASN A 61 8.26 18.78 -4.70
C ASN A 61 7.79 18.84 -3.24
N SER A 62 7.28 17.74 -2.67
CA SER A 62 6.85 17.68 -1.28
C SER A 62 8.05 17.61 -0.34
N ALA A 63 7.82 17.97 0.93
CA ALA A 63 8.83 17.89 1.98
C ALA A 63 9.39 16.45 2.13
N TYR A 64 8.59 15.43 1.80
CA TYR A 64 8.99 14.01 1.84
C TYR A 64 10.21 13.71 0.96
N TYR A 65 10.33 14.34 -0.21
CA TYR A 65 11.50 14.14 -1.08
C TYR A 65 12.65 15.11 -0.80
N SER A 66 12.46 16.09 0.10
CA SER A 66 13.50 16.99 0.61
C SER A 66 14.42 17.60 -0.48
N LEU A 67 13.86 17.96 -1.64
CA LEU A 67 14.65 18.50 -2.75
C LEU A 67 15.04 19.97 -2.52
N MET A 68 16.32 20.30 -2.76
CA MET A 68 16.82 21.68 -2.69
C MET A 68 16.14 22.64 -3.67
N ASN A 69 15.78 22.15 -4.86
CA ASN A 69 15.18 22.96 -5.92
C ASN A 69 13.91 22.29 -6.44
N LYS A 70 12.85 23.08 -6.65
CA LYS A 70 11.60 22.58 -7.22
C LYS A 70 11.81 22.04 -8.64
N VAL A 71 11.23 20.88 -8.89
CA VAL A 71 11.20 20.20 -10.20
C VAL A 71 9.92 20.58 -10.92
N ALA A 72 10.04 21.29 -12.06
CA ALA A 72 8.91 21.67 -12.90
C ALA A 72 8.73 20.76 -14.14
N SER A 73 9.67 19.85 -14.39
CA SER A 73 9.69 18.97 -15.56
C SER A 73 9.54 17.51 -15.13
N LEU A 74 8.58 16.81 -15.74
CA LEU A 74 8.38 15.39 -15.50
C LEU A 74 9.59 14.56 -15.96
N THR A 75 10.21 14.88 -17.10
CA THR A 75 11.46 14.22 -17.52
C THR A 75 12.56 14.36 -16.48
N ARG A 76 12.71 15.56 -15.90
CA ARG A 76 13.68 15.78 -14.81
C ARG A 76 13.31 14.97 -13.56
N ALA A 77 12.03 14.88 -13.22
CA ALA A 77 11.55 14.05 -12.12
C ALA A 77 11.90 12.57 -12.31
N ILE A 78 11.68 12.03 -13.52
CA ILE A 78 12.00 10.64 -13.85
C ILE A 78 13.51 10.39 -13.80
N ILE A 79 14.34 11.32 -14.28
CA ILE A 79 15.81 11.18 -14.21
C ILE A 79 16.29 11.20 -12.75
N MET A 80 15.72 12.07 -11.91
CA MET A 80 16.15 12.22 -10.51
C MET A 80 15.70 11.07 -9.62
N LEU A 81 14.46 10.60 -9.78
CA LEU A 81 13.87 9.58 -8.91
C LEU A 81 14.00 8.15 -9.47
N GLY A 82 14.26 8.03 -10.78
CA GLY A 82 14.17 6.78 -11.50
C GLY A 82 12.76 6.47 -12.02
N LEU A 83 12.72 5.62 -13.04
CA LEU A 83 11.50 5.20 -13.72
C LEU A 83 10.51 4.49 -12.78
N ASN A 84 11.02 3.57 -11.96
CA ASN A 84 10.20 2.77 -11.05
C ASN A 84 9.53 3.60 -9.97
N THR A 85 10.24 4.59 -9.42
CA THR A 85 9.68 5.53 -8.45
C THR A 85 8.51 6.29 -9.08
N VAL A 86 8.72 6.96 -10.22
CA VAL A 86 7.65 7.74 -10.86
C VAL A 86 6.44 6.87 -11.26
N LYS A 87 6.68 5.64 -11.74
CA LYS A 87 5.65 4.64 -11.99
C LYS A 87 4.81 4.34 -10.74
N ASN A 88 5.49 3.99 -9.65
CA ASN A 88 4.88 3.63 -8.38
C ASN A 88 4.08 4.81 -7.79
N LEU A 89 4.60 6.03 -7.92
CA LEU A 89 3.89 7.25 -7.53
C LEU A 89 2.64 7.50 -8.36
N ALA A 90 2.74 7.40 -9.69
CA ALA A 90 1.60 7.59 -10.57
C ALA A 90 0.49 6.56 -10.30
N LEU A 91 0.88 5.33 -9.98
CA LEU A 91 -0.03 4.25 -9.63
C LEU A 91 -0.73 4.53 -8.30
N SER A 92 0.01 4.86 -7.25
CA SER A 92 -0.55 5.11 -5.92
C SER A 92 -1.50 6.30 -5.93
N THR A 93 -1.15 7.42 -6.59
CA THR A 93 -2.04 8.59 -6.67
C THR A 93 -3.32 8.29 -7.43
N ALA A 94 -3.25 7.47 -8.48
CA ALA A 94 -4.42 7.05 -9.24
C ALA A 94 -5.35 6.14 -8.42
N ILE A 95 -4.78 5.20 -7.67
CA ILE A 95 -5.53 4.29 -6.81
C ILE A 95 -6.22 5.06 -5.69
N ILE A 96 -5.50 5.92 -4.98
CA ILE A 96 -6.05 6.76 -3.90
C ILE A 96 -7.22 7.60 -4.44
N ARG A 97 -7.07 8.18 -5.64
CA ARG A 97 -8.15 8.97 -6.27
C ARG A 97 -9.37 8.10 -6.62
N SER A 98 -9.15 6.93 -7.21
CA SER A 98 -10.21 5.99 -7.60
C SER A 98 -11.01 5.52 -6.39
N VAL A 99 -10.31 5.20 -5.31
CA VAL A 99 -10.88 4.77 -4.04
C VAL A 99 -11.58 5.92 -3.31
N GLY A 100 -11.01 7.12 -3.29
CA GLY A 100 -11.59 8.28 -2.59
C GLY A 100 -12.98 8.70 -3.10
N GLN A 101 -13.38 8.23 -4.29
CA GLN A 101 -14.71 8.43 -4.87
C GLN A 101 -15.74 7.38 -4.43
N THR A 102 -15.32 6.33 -3.72
CA THR A 102 -16.20 5.27 -3.22
C THR A 102 -17.02 5.73 -2.01
N LYS A 103 -18.10 5.00 -1.68
CA LYS A 103 -18.96 5.32 -0.53
C LYS A 103 -18.13 5.33 0.76
N LYS A 104 -18.29 6.38 1.56
CA LYS A 104 -17.67 6.50 2.89
C LYS A 104 -18.14 5.35 3.78
N SER A 105 -17.21 4.56 4.29
CA SER A 105 -17.45 3.63 5.41
C SER A 105 -17.46 4.44 6.71
N LYS A 106 -18.44 4.17 7.58
CA LYS A 106 -18.49 4.76 8.93
C LYS A 106 -17.52 4.08 9.88
N VAL A 107 -17.22 2.80 9.62
CA VAL A 107 -16.42 1.96 10.50
C VAL A 107 -14.95 1.90 10.11
N LEU A 108 -14.62 2.20 8.85
CA LEU A 108 -13.26 2.46 8.39
C LEU A 108 -13.20 3.90 7.81
N PRO A 109 -12.97 4.92 8.67
CA PRO A 109 -12.83 6.28 8.20
C PRO A 109 -11.67 6.40 7.20
N ILE A 110 -11.99 6.77 5.96
CA ILE A 110 -11.03 6.73 4.84
C ILE A 110 -9.73 7.50 5.10
N ARG A 111 -9.79 8.62 5.84
CA ARG A 111 -8.61 9.40 6.23
C ARG A 111 -7.67 8.59 7.13
N LYS A 112 -8.21 7.98 8.18
CA LYS A 112 -7.41 7.16 9.11
C LYS A 112 -6.89 5.90 8.45
N PHE A 113 -7.68 5.30 7.56
CA PHE A 113 -7.23 4.16 6.75
C PHE A 113 -6.01 4.51 5.91
N TRP A 114 -6.06 5.62 5.18
CA TRP A 114 -4.91 6.07 4.40
C TRP A 114 -3.73 6.51 5.24
N ALA A 115 -3.95 7.15 6.39
CA ALA A 115 -2.89 7.47 7.36
C ALA A 115 -2.12 6.20 7.76
N HIS A 116 -2.85 5.11 8.08
CA HIS A 116 -2.24 3.82 8.37
C HIS A 116 -1.46 3.28 7.17
N SER A 117 -2.07 3.21 5.98
CA SER A 117 -1.38 2.70 4.79
C SER A 117 -0.14 3.52 4.42
N ILE A 118 -0.17 4.85 4.59
CA ILE A 118 0.98 5.73 4.42
C ILE A 118 2.04 5.40 5.45
N GLY A 119 1.65 5.25 6.72
CA GLY A 119 2.52 4.81 7.80
C GLY A 119 3.27 3.54 7.43
N VAL A 120 2.56 2.52 6.93
CA VAL A 120 3.16 1.25 6.51
C VAL A 120 4.12 1.45 5.35
N GLY A 121 3.73 2.23 4.33
CA GLY A 121 4.60 2.55 3.21
C GLY A 121 5.89 3.26 3.63
N VAL A 122 5.80 4.33 4.42
CA VAL A 122 6.97 5.08 4.88
C VAL A 122 7.89 4.19 5.72
N THR A 123 7.31 3.48 6.69
CA THR A 123 8.04 2.57 7.58
C THR A 123 8.74 1.48 6.78
N ALA A 124 8.06 0.85 5.83
CA ALA A 124 8.65 -0.18 4.97
C ALA A 124 9.82 0.35 4.12
N LYS A 125 9.74 1.58 3.63
CA LYS A 125 10.83 2.23 2.89
C LYS A 125 12.05 2.49 3.77
N ILE A 126 11.82 2.90 5.01
CA ILE A 126 12.89 3.10 6.00
C ILE A 126 13.52 1.74 6.35
N PHE A 127 12.72 0.70 6.60
CA PHE A 127 13.24 -0.65 6.83
C PHE A 127 14.03 -1.18 5.63
N ALA A 128 13.59 -0.90 4.40
CA ALA A 128 14.37 -1.24 3.20
C ALA A 128 15.77 -0.59 3.22
N ALA A 129 15.91 0.62 3.77
CA ALA A 129 17.21 1.26 3.93
C ALA A 129 18.11 0.51 4.92
N GLU A 130 17.58 0.12 6.08
CA GLU A 130 18.29 -0.69 7.09
C GLU A 130 18.68 -2.08 6.54
N LEU A 131 17.84 -2.64 5.67
CA LEU A 131 18.09 -3.89 4.96
C LEU A 131 19.11 -3.75 3.81
N ASN A 132 19.71 -2.57 3.64
CA ASN A 132 20.67 -2.26 2.57
C ASN A 132 20.09 -2.42 1.15
N VAL A 133 18.77 -2.31 0.99
CA VAL A 133 18.13 -2.30 -0.34
C VAL A 133 18.66 -1.11 -1.13
N PRO A 134 19.01 -1.25 -2.42
CA PRO A 134 19.46 -0.13 -3.24
C PRO A 134 18.44 1.00 -3.28
N MET A 135 18.90 2.25 -3.23
CA MET A 135 18.03 3.44 -3.17
C MET A 135 16.95 3.46 -4.27
N GLY A 136 17.28 2.99 -5.47
CA GLY A 136 16.34 2.94 -6.61
C GLY A 136 15.21 1.90 -6.49
N GLU A 137 15.31 0.98 -5.53
CA GLU A 137 14.33 -0.10 -5.30
C GLU A 137 13.45 0.17 -4.07
N ARG A 138 13.88 1.04 -3.15
CA ARG A 138 13.15 1.32 -1.89
C ARG A 138 11.75 1.89 -2.09
N GLU A 139 11.48 2.58 -3.19
CA GLU A 139 10.13 3.10 -3.45
C GLU A 139 9.11 1.98 -3.71
N GLU A 140 9.55 0.80 -4.16
CA GLU A 140 8.65 -0.34 -4.30
C GLU A 140 8.12 -0.82 -2.94
N TYR A 141 8.94 -0.75 -1.89
CA TYR A 141 8.51 -1.02 -0.51
C TYR A 141 7.46 0.00 -0.04
N PHE A 142 7.66 1.29 -0.36
CA PHE A 142 6.69 2.33 -0.03
C PHE A 142 5.32 2.03 -0.65
N VAL A 143 5.28 1.72 -1.94
CA VAL A 143 4.02 1.49 -2.63
C VAL A 143 3.38 0.15 -2.29
N ALA A 144 4.18 -0.89 -2.07
CA ALA A 144 3.66 -2.15 -1.54
C ALA A 144 3.01 -1.95 -0.16
N GLY A 145 3.65 -1.22 0.74
CA GLY A 145 3.09 -0.87 2.05
C GLY A 145 1.85 0.02 1.95
N LEU A 146 1.83 1.00 1.06
CA LEU A 146 0.68 1.87 0.83
C LEU A 146 -0.56 1.13 0.30
N LEU A 147 -0.36 0.02 -0.41
CA LEU A 147 -1.45 -0.72 -1.06
C LEU A 147 -1.78 -2.05 -0.37
N HIS A 148 -1.03 -2.46 0.66
CA HIS A 148 -1.14 -3.79 1.27
C HIS A 148 -2.58 -4.14 1.70
N ASP A 149 -3.28 -3.13 2.24
CA ASP A 149 -4.60 -3.26 2.86
C ASP A 149 -5.78 -2.88 1.94
N LEU A 150 -5.51 -2.67 0.65
CA LEU A 150 -6.50 -2.19 -0.32
C LEU A 150 -7.75 -3.09 -0.40
N GLY A 151 -7.62 -4.38 -0.07
CA GLY A 151 -8.72 -5.33 -0.03
C GLY A 151 -9.75 -5.08 1.07
N LYS A 152 -9.48 -4.20 2.05
CA LYS A 152 -10.44 -3.83 3.10
C LYS A 152 -11.56 -2.92 2.58
N ILE A 153 -11.27 -2.16 1.52
CA ILE A 153 -12.15 -1.09 1.02
C ILE A 153 -13.50 -1.61 0.51
N PRO A 154 -13.57 -2.72 -0.26
CA PRO A 154 -14.84 -3.26 -0.74
C PRO A 154 -15.82 -3.73 0.36
N PHE A 155 -15.38 -3.99 1.59
CA PHE A 155 -16.28 -4.42 2.67
C PHE A 155 -17.20 -3.30 3.16
N GLY A 156 -16.78 -2.03 3.06
CA GLY A 156 -17.61 -0.88 3.43
C GLY A 156 -18.09 -0.91 4.88
N ASP A 157 -19.40 -0.75 5.10
CA ASP A 157 -20.02 -0.81 6.43
C ASP A 157 -20.29 -2.25 6.91
N GLU A 158 -20.22 -3.26 6.03
CA GLU A 158 -20.35 -4.67 6.44
C GLU A 158 -19.18 -5.10 7.36
N TYR A 159 -18.09 -4.33 7.35
CA TYR A 159 -16.95 -4.50 8.25
C TYR A 159 -17.27 -4.24 9.73
N ALA A 160 -18.39 -3.58 10.05
CA ALA A 160 -18.76 -3.25 11.42
C ALA A 160 -18.87 -4.50 12.32
N GLU A 161 -19.50 -5.56 11.79
CA GLU A 161 -19.68 -6.82 12.49
C GLU A 161 -18.33 -7.51 12.72
N VAL A 162 -17.45 -7.50 11.71
CA VAL A 162 -16.09 -8.04 11.79
C VAL A 162 -15.27 -7.32 12.85
N LEU A 163 -15.26 -6.00 12.85
CA LEU A 163 -14.50 -5.20 13.83
C LEU A 163 -15.02 -5.42 15.26
N THR A 164 -16.34 -5.46 15.44
CA THR A 164 -16.96 -5.71 16.75
C THR A 164 -16.54 -7.08 17.30
N GLU A 165 -16.57 -8.11 16.44
CA GLU A 165 -16.28 -9.46 16.87
C GLU A 165 -14.78 -9.72 17.06
N THR A 166 -13.94 -9.05 16.26
CA THR A 166 -12.49 -9.01 16.47
C THR A 166 -12.16 -8.42 17.84
N GLY A 167 -12.83 -7.32 18.23
CA GLY A 167 -12.69 -6.71 19.55
C GLY A 167 -13.07 -7.64 20.71
N LYS A 168 -14.16 -8.38 20.56
CA LYS A 168 -14.62 -9.33 21.59
C LYS A 168 -13.72 -10.55 21.74
N LYS A 169 -13.20 -11.07 20.62
CA LYS A 169 -12.35 -12.26 20.59
C LYS A 169 -10.87 -11.96 20.82
N GLN A 170 -10.46 -10.70 20.68
CA GLN A 170 -9.07 -10.26 20.80
C GLN A 170 -8.12 -11.08 19.93
N GLN A 171 -8.49 -11.29 18.66
CA GLN A 171 -7.74 -12.07 17.69
C GLN A 171 -7.40 -11.22 16.46
N ALA A 172 -6.51 -11.73 15.61
CA ALA A 172 -6.17 -11.06 14.35
C ALA A 172 -7.40 -10.87 13.45
N LEU A 173 -7.49 -9.70 12.80
CA LEU A 173 -8.65 -9.32 11.98
C LEU A 173 -8.93 -10.32 10.85
N VAL A 174 -7.87 -10.78 10.18
CA VAL A 174 -7.92 -11.77 9.09
C VAL A 174 -8.64 -13.06 9.50
N ILE A 175 -8.47 -13.50 10.74
CA ILE A 175 -9.14 -14.70 11.28
C ILE A 175 -10.65 -14.45 11.39
N THR A 176 -11.05 -13.27 11.88
CA THR A 176 -12.46 -12.91 12.01
C THR A 176 -13.13 -12.73 10.65
N GLU A 177 -12.43 -12.16 9.67
CA GLU A 177 -12.92 -12.04 8.29
C GLU A 177 -13.21 -13.42 7.70
N GLN A 178 -12.29 -14.37 7.81
CA GLN A 178 -12.51 -15.73 7.33
C GLN A 178 -13.70 -16.41 8.03
N GLN A 179 -13.82 -16.27 9.36
CA GLN A 179 -14.91 -16.86 10.13
C GLN A 179 -16.29 -16.30 9.74
N LEU A 180 -16.41 -14.98 9.54
CA LEU A 180 -17.70 -14.32 9.33
C LEU A 180 -18.06 -14.15 7.85
N LEU A 181 -17.07 -13.88 7.01
CA LEU A 181 -17.26 -13.53 5.60
C LEU A 181 -16.81 -14.64 4.64
N ARG A 182 -16.05 -15.65 5.10
CA ARG A 182 -15.42 -16.70 4.26
C ARG A 182 -14.53 -16.17 3.14
N ILE A 183 -14.04 -14.94 3.33
CA ILE A 183 -13.08 -14.27 2.47
C ILE A 183 -12.40 -13.21 3.32
N ASP A 184 -11.09 -13.09 3.22
CA ASP A 184 -10.31 -12.06 3.89
C ASP A 184 -9.93 -10.90 2.97
N HIS A 185 -9.37 -9.84 3.56
CA HIS A 185 -8.89 -8.69 2.80
C HIS A 185 -7.71 -9.02 1.88
N GLN A 186 -6.90 -10.05 2.15
CA GLN A 186 -5.79 -10.45 1.27
C GLN A 186 -6.33 -11.04 -0.03
N GLU A 187 -7.37 -11.89 0.06
CA GLU A 187 -8.09 -12.46 -1.09
C GLU A 187 -8.82 -11.38 -1.90
N VAL A 188 -9.49 -10.44 -1.23
CA VAL A 188 -10.14 -9.30 -1.92
C VAL A 188 -9.08 -8.42 -2.58
N GLY A 189 -7.98 -8.16 -1.89
CA GLY A 189 -6.84 -7.41 -2.40
C GLY A 189 -6.24 -8.05 -3.65
N ARG A 190 -6.08 -9.38 -3.67
CA ARG A 190 -5.66 -10.14 -4.86
C ARG A 190 -6.57 -9.88 -6.05
N MET A 191 -7.89 -9.93 -5.86
CA MET A 191 -8.85 -9.66 -6.95
C MET A 191 -8.69 -8.24 -7.51
N ILE A 192 -8.39 -7.26 -6.66
CA ILE A 192 -8.13 -5.88 -7.09
C ILE A 192 -6.79 -5.80 -7.84
N ALA A 193 -5.75 -6.43 -7.30
CA ALA A 193 -4.42 -6.45 -7.89
C ALA A 193 -4.42 -7.07 -9.30
N GLU A 194 -5.11 -8.20 -9.47
CA GLU A 194 -5.30 -8.86 -10.76
C GLU A 194 -6.09 -7.97 -11.74
N LYS A 195 -7.19 -7.38 -11.27
CA LYS A 195 -8.02 -6.48 -12.10
C LYS A 195 -7.22 -5.27 -12.60
N TRP A 196 -6.38 -4.72 -11.74
CA TRP A 196 -5.55 -3.56 -12.06
C TRP A 196 -4.19 -3.92 -12.65
N LYS A 197 -3.88 -5.21 -12.81
CA LYS A 197 -2.62 -5.72 -13.35
C LYS A 197 -1.41 -5.11 -12.64
N LEU A 198 -1.47 -5.08 -11.30
CA LEU A 198 -0.34 -4.64 -10.48
C LEU A 198 0.84 -5.60 -10.69
N ASN A 199 2.06 -5.12 -10.44
CA ASN A 199 3.24 -5.97 -10.59
C ASN A 199 3.28 -7.07 -9.51
N THR A 200 4.14 -8.07 -9.73
CA THR A 200 4.24 -9.24 -8.84
C THR A 200 4.63 -8.84 -7.41
N ALA A 201 5.61 -7.95 -7.24
CA ALA A 201 6.04 -7.48 -5.92
C ALA A 201 4.90 -6.90 -5.07
N ILE A 202 4.13 -5.95 -5.63
CA ILE A 202 2.98 -5.34 -4.95
C ILE A 202 1.88 -6.38 -4.72
N THR A 203 1.62 -7.24 -5.70
CA THR A 203 0.59 -8.29 -5.58
C THR A 203 0.93 -9.27 -4.47
N GLN A 204 2.19 -9.68 -4.36
CA GLN A 204 2.68 -10.59 -3.31
C GLN A 204 2.57 -9.94 -1.93
N ALA A 205 2.90 -8.66 -1.78
CA ALA A 205 2.71 -7.92 -0.53
C ALA A 205 1.24 -7.88 -0.11
N ILE A 206 0.33 -7.57 -1.03
CA ILE A 206 -1.12 -7.60 -0.75
C ILE A 206 -1.57 -9.00 -0.34
N CYS A 207 -1.11 -10.03 -1.03
CA CYS A 207 -1.55 -11.41 -0.81
C CYS A 207 -0.99 -12.04 0.46
N TYR A 208 0.20 -11.64 0.91
CA TYR A 208 0.98 -12.44 1.87
C TYR A 208 1.59 -11.63 3.03
N HIS A 209 1.24 -10.36 3.23
CA HIS A 209 1.78 -9.60 4.37
C HIS A 209 1.43 -10.20 5.75
N HIS A 210 0.37 -11.01 5.88
CA HIS A 210 0.12 -11.79 7.10
C HIS A 210 0.85 -13.15 7.18
N ALA A 211 1.42 -13.61 6.07
CA ALA A 211 2.16 -14.88 5.98
C ALA A 211 3.33 -14.77 4.97
N PRO A 212 4.37 -13.96 5.26
CA PRO A 212 5.41 -13.63 4.29
C PRO A 212 6.19 -14.84 3.75
N GLU A 213 6.24 -15.93 4.49
CA GLU A 213 6.87 -17.20 4.09
C GLU A 213 6.23 -17.83 2.84
N LEU A 214 4.94 -17.55 2.59
CA LEU A 214 4.21 -18.01 1.42
C LEU A 214 4.52 -17.20 0.16
N ALA A 215 5.18 -16.05 0.30
CA ALA A 215 5.59 -15.25 -0.84
C ALA A 215 6.71 -15.93 -1.64
N ASP A 216 6.77 -15.61 -2.93
CA ASP A 216 7.83 -16.09 -3.81
C ASP A 216 9.21 -15.69 -3.27
N PRO A 217 10.25 -16.55 -3.40
CA PRO A 217 11.56 -16.29 -2.80
C PRO A 217 12.17 -14.93 -3.16
N GLU A 218 11.94 -14.45 -4.40
CA GLU A 218 12.45 -13.15 -4.88
C GLU A 218 11.76 -11.94 -4.22
N HIS A 219 10.56 -12.11 -3.69
CA HIS A 219 9.76 -11.03 -3.08
C HIS A 219 9.63 -11.17 -1.56
N ARG A 220 10.06 -12.29 -0.98
CA ARG A 220 9.90 -12.62 0.44
C ARG A 220 10.45 -11.56 1.38
N GLN A 221 11.61 -10.97 1.07
CA GLN A 221 12.19 -9.88 1.89
C GLN A 221 11.31 -8.63 1.88
N LEU A 222 10.76 -8.26 0.72
CA LEU A 222 9.83 -7.14 0.60
C LEU A 222 8.56 -7.40 1.39
N VAL A 223 7.95 -8.58 1.21
CA VAL A 223 6.72 -8.93 1.93
C VAL A 223 6.93 -8.98 3.45
N ALA A 224 8.07 -9.52 3.91
CA ALA A 224 8.42 -9.53 5.34
C ALA A 224 8.62 -8.10 5.89
N ALA A 225 9.24 -7.21 5.12
CA ALA A 225 9.35 -5.80 5.50
C ALA A 225 7.99 -5.10 5.57
N ILE A 226 7.04 -5.41 4.68
CA ILE A 226 5.66 -4.90 4.76
C ILE A 226 4.96 -5.43 6.00
N ALA A 227 5.07 -6.73 6.28
CA ALA A 227 4.49 -7.35 7.47
C ALA A 227 5.00 -6.71 8.77
N LEU A 228 6.32 -6.48 8.83
CA LEU A 228 6.95 -5.83 9.97
C LEU A 228 6.48 -4.37 10.11
N ALA A 229 6.40 -3.64 8.99
CA ALA A 229 5.95 -2.26 8.97
C ALA A 229 4.46 -2.11 9.39
N ASP A 230 3.59 -3.02 8.96
CA ASP A 230 2.18 -3.05 9.39
C ASP A 230 2.06 -3.23 10.91
N CYS A 231 2.77 -4.22 11.46
CA CYS A 231 2.81 -4.43 12.90
C CYS A 231 3.38 -3.21 13.64
N TYR A 232 4.49 -2.63 13.15
CA TYR A 232 5.09 -1.43 13.73
C TYR A 232 4.10 -0.27 13.78
N VAL A 233 3.44 0.04 12.67
CA VAL A 233 2.48 1.15 12.56
C VAL A 233 1.27 0.94 13.47
N CYS A 234 0.82 -0.31 13.64
CA CYS A 234 -0.20 -0.66 14.62
C CYS A 234 0.28 -0.44 16.07
N LEU A 235 1.50 -0.84 16.40
CA LEU A 235 2.08 -0.67 17.74
C LEU A 235 2.22 0.81 18.14
N PHE A 236 2.51 1.68 17.18
CA PHE A 236 2.66 3.13 17.40
C PHE A 236 1.35 3.93 17.21
N ASP A 237 0.20 3.25 17.05
CA ASP A 237 -1.14 3.86 16.88
C ASP A 237 -1.20 4.88 15.72
N ILE A 238 -0.53 4.57 14.61
CA ILE A 238 -0.47 5.44 13.44
C ILE A 238 -1.62 5.09 12.49
N GLY A 239 -2.59 6.00 12.41
CA GLY A 239 -3.78 5.83 11.59
C GLY A 239 -4.70 4.73 12.12
N TYR A 240 -5.57 4.17 11.27
CA TYR A 240 -6.45 3.07 11.65
C TYR A 240 -6.99 2.29 10.44
N ALA A 241 -6.73 0.98 10.41
CA ALA A 241 -7.23 0.05 9.39
C ALA A 241 -7.97 -1.18 9.97
N GLY A 242 -8.44 -1.11 11.22
CA GLY A 242 -9.19 -2.19 11.87
C GLY A 242 -8.37 -3.25 12.60
N ASN A 243 -7.04 -3.20 12.47
CA ASN A 243 -6.10 -4.13 13.09
C ASN A 243 -5.77 -3.72 14.54
N TYR A 244 -6.69 -3.97 15.49
CA TYR A 244 -6.47 -3.65 16.91
C TYR A 244 -5.52 -4.62 17.63
N TYR A 245 -5.42 -5.84 17.14
CA TYR A 245 -4.68 -6.93 17.76
C TYR A 245 -3.74 -7.53 16.72
N PRO A 246 -2.60 -6.87 16.43
CA PRO A 246 -1.58 -7.46 15.58
C PRO A 246 -1.08 -8.77 16.22
N ASP A 247 -0.82 -9.77 15.39
CA ASP A 247 -0.35 -11.08 15.82
C ASP A 247 1.12 -10.95 16.29
N GLU A 248 1.38 -11.15 17.59
CA GLU A 248 2.73 -11.09 18.16
C GLU A 248 3.67 -12.12 17.52
N GLU A 249 3.14 -13.28 17.12
CA GLU A 249 3.91 -14.30 16.42
C GLU A 249 4.26 -13.82 15.00
N GLN A 250 3.33 -13.17 14.31
CA GLN A 250 3.59 -12.52 13.01
C GLN A 250 4.70 -11.47 13.14
N PHE A 251 4.68 -10.65 14.19
CA PHE A 251 5.72 -9.65 14.44
C PHE A 251 7.09 -10.29 14.65
N ALA A 252 7.18 -11.31 15.49
CA ALA A 252 8.41 -12.04 15.76
C ALA A 252 8.97 -12.72 14.50
N ARG A 253 8.10 -13.39 13.71
CA ARG A 253 8.47 -14.00 12.43
C ARG A 253 8.98 -12.96 11.44
N ALA A 254 8.33 -11.80 11.34
CA ALA A 254 8.74 -10.73 10.43
C ALA A 254 10.11 -10.13 10.82
N LEU A 255 10.40 -10.00 12.12
CA LEU A 255 11.75 -9.62 12.59
C LEU A 255 12.80 -10.66 12.19
N GLU A 256 12.53 -11.95 12.41
CA GLU A 256 13.45 -13.02 12.03
C GLU A 256 13.71 -13.05 10.52
N MET A 257 12.66 -12.97 9.70
CA MET A 257 12.76 -13.01 8.24
C MET A 257 13.48 -11.81 7.64
N THR A 258 13.32 -10.62 8.24
CA THR A 258 14.04 -9.41 7.81
C THR A 258 15.46 -9.37 8.35
N GLY A 259 15.73 -10.04 9.48
CA GLY A 259 16.99 -9.93 10.21
C GLY A 259 17.16 -8.60 10.95
N LEU A 260 16.10 -7.78 11.03
CA LEU A 260 16.09 -6.55 11.81
C LEU A 260 15.86 -6.88 13.29
N SER A 261 16.47 -6.08 14.17
CA SER A 261 16.26 -6.21 15.62
C SER A 261 15.23 -5.20 16.11
N TRP A 262 14.54 -5.51 17.22
CA TRP A 262 13.67 -4.55 17.90
C TRP A 262 14.40 -3.23 18.19
N ASN A 263 15.62 -3.30 18.72
CA ASN A 263 16.42 -2.11 19.04
C ASN A 263 16.67 -1.23 17.81
N THR A 264 16.89 -1.84 16.64
CA THR A 264 17.04 -1.12 15.37
C THR A 264 15.77 -0.39 15.02
N ILE A 265 14.63 -1.10 14.98
CA ILE A 265 13.37 -0.50 14.52
C ILE A 265 12.77 0.48 15.53
N SER A 266 12.91 0.23 16.84
CA SER A 266 12.43 1.16 17.87
C SER A 266 13.23 2.47 17.87
N GLY A 267 14.50 2.43 17.45
CA GLY A 267 15.34 3.62 17.31
C GLY A 267 14.96 4.50 16.11
N LEU A 268 14.08 4.03 15.22
CA LEU A 268 13.64 4.77 14.04
C LEU A 268 12.36 5.57 14.26
N SER A 269 11.75 5.55 15.46
CA SER A 269 10.43 6.14 15.70
C SER A 269 10.33 7.61 15.31
N GLU A 270 11.29 8.43 15.73
CA GLU A 270 11.31 9.86 15.39
C GLU A 270 11.42 10.09 13.88
N ALA A 271 12.29 9.34 13.20
CA ALA A 271 12.46 9.44 11.76
C ALA A 271 11.21 8.99 11.00
N VAL A 272 10.55 7.91 11.46
CA VAL A 272 9.30 7.41 10.90
C VAL A 272 8.18 8.43 11.07
N GLU A 273 8.00 8.98 12.27
CA GLU A 273 6.98 10.01 12.54
C GLU A 273 7.17 11.26 11.68
N GLU A 274 8.41 11.74 11.55
CA GLU A 274 8.74 12.90 10.72
C GLU A 274 8.38 12.67 9.24
N GLU A 275 8.77 11.50 8.70
CA GLU A 275 8.51 11.17 7.30
C GLU A 275 7.02 10.89 7.03
N ILE A 276 6.29 10.31 7.98
CA ILE A 276 4.83 10.13 7.88
C ILE A 276 4.14 11.49 7.85
N PHE A 277 4.50 12.41 8.75
CA PHE A 277 3.94 13.76 8.75
C PHE A 277 4.15 14.46 7.40
N LYS A 278 5.35 14.35 6.82
CA LYS A 278 5.64 14.89 5.47
C LYS A 278 4.75 14.26 4.39
N ALA A 279 4.50 12.96 4.47
CA ALA A 279 3.70 12.21 3.49
C ALA A 279 2.18 12.48 3.60
N GLU A 280 1.63 12.55 4.81
CA GLU A 280 0.21 12.83 5.07
C GLU A 280 -0.20 14.23 4.57
N VAL A 281 0.60 15.25 4.91
CA VAL A 281 0.40 16.63 4.45
C VAL A 281 0.33 16.69 2.91
N PHE A 282 1.12 15.87 2.23
CA PHE A 282 1.12 15.81 0.77
C PHE A 282 -0.13 15.12 0.21
N LEU A 283 -0.49 13.94 0.73
CA LEU A 283 -1.61 13.12 0.25
C LEU A 283 -2.99 13.69 0.63
N GLN A 284 -3.03 14.75 1.44
CA GLN A 284 -4.25 15.45 1.88
C GLN A 284 -5.24 14.56 2.64
N VAL A 285 -4.75 13.45 3.20
CA VAL A 285 -5.52 12.54 4.06
C VAL A 285 -5.41 12.93 5.51
#